data_AF-A0A968APL4-F1
#
_entry.id   AF-A0A968APL4-F1
#
_cell.length_a   1.000
_cell.length_b   1.000
_cell.length_c   1.000
_cell.angle_alpha   90.00
_cell.angle_beta   90.00
_cell.angle_gamma   90.00
#
_symmetry.space_group_name_H-M   'P 1'
#
loop_
_entity.id
_entity.type
_entity.pdbx_description
1 polymer ?
#
loop_
_entity_poly.entity_id
_entity_poly.type
_entity_poly.pdbx_seq_one_letter_code
_entity_poly.pdbx_strand_id
1 'polypeptide(L)'
;LIFLGYPLHPPGKFDQKRDEYLLDLQLPMLFIQGTRDPFARMDLLQETIHRIRDRVTLHWIEGGDHSFKVLVRTGQNYPEILKNVAGTVADWIREIQ
;
A
#
# COMPACT_ATOMS: atom_id res chain seq x y z
N LEU A 1 8.40 -9.45 -0.80
CA LEU A 1 6.97 -9.58 -1.21
C LEU A 1 6.41 -8.19 -1.45
N ILE A 2 5.57 -8.01 -2.46
CA ILE A 2 5.05 -6.69 -2.83
C ILE A 2 3.53 -6.75 -2.85
N PHE A 3 2.89 -5.83 -2.13
CA PHE A 3 1.44 -5.65 -2.08
C PHE A 3 1.07 -4.35 -2.80
N LEU A 4 0.19 -4.47 -3.80
CA LEU A 4 -0.33 -3.35 -4.58
C LEU A 4 -1.82 -3.23 -4.29
N GLY A 5 -2.23 -2.24 -3.48
CA GLY A 5 -3.61 -2.12 -2.99
C GLY A 5 -3.95 -3.30 -2.06
N TYR A 6 -3.34 -3.36 -0.88
CA TYR A 6 -3.58 -4.45 0.06
C TYR A 6 -4.96 -4.33 0.72
N PRO A 7 -5.83 -5.36 0.63
CA PRO A 7 -7.17 -5.28 1.19
C PRO A 7 -7.16 -5.62 2.69
N LEU A 8 -6.64 -4.70 3.50
CA LEU A 8 -6.49 -4.85 4.95
C LEU A 8 -7.81 -5.23 5.62
N HIS A 9 -8.92 -4.62 5.22
CA HIS A 9 -10.26 -4.92 5.73
C HIS A 9 -11.33 -4.75 4.64
N PRO A 10 -12.52 -5.35 4.78
CA PRO A 10 -13.66 -4.99 3.92
C PRO A 10 -14.08 -3.53 4.12
N PRO A 11 -14.64 -2.85 3.11
CA PRO A 11 -15.09 -1.46 3.25
C PRO A 11 -16.12 -1.31 4.37
N GLY A 12 -15.87 -0.37 5.29
CA GLY A 12 -16.73 -0.10 6.44
C GLY A 12 -16.65 -1.13 7.58
N LYS A 13 -15.82 -2.17 7.48
CA LYS A 13 -15.63 -3.21 8.51
C LYS A 13 -14.22 -3.16 9.10
N PHE A 14 -13.90 -2.07 9.79
CA PHE A 14 -12.56 -1.74 10.28
C PHE A 14 -12.01 -2.71 11.36
N ASP A 15 -12.90 -3.48 11.99
CA ASP A 15 -12.59 -4.52 12.98
C ASP A 15 -12.13 -5.84 12.33
N GLN A 16 -12.46 -6.09 11.06
CA GLN A 16 -12.14 -7.33 10.35
C GLN A 16 -10.83 -7.21 9.56
N LYS A 17 -9.74 -6.90 10.27
CA LYS A 17 -8.40 -6.81 9.66
C LYS A 17 -7.87 -8.19 9.27
N ARG A 18 -7.14 -8.24 8.16
CA ARG A 18 -6.48 -9.44 7.61
C ARG A 18 -4.98 -9.43 7.88
N ASP A 19 -4.55 -8.91 9.02
CA ASP A 19 -3.14 -8.62 9.31
C ASP A 19 -2.40 -9.72 10.10
N GLU A 20 -3.13 -10.69 10.68
CA GLU A 20 -2.55 -11.71 11.58
C GLU A 20 -1.34 -12.43 10.96
N TYR A 21 -1.46 -12.88 9.71
CA TYR A 21 -0.39 -13.62 9.03
C TYR A 21 0.81 -12.75 8.64
N LEU A 22 0.67 -11.41 8.59
CA LEU A 22 1.77 -10.52 8.23
C LEU A 22 2.87 -10.52 9.32
N LEU A 23 2.50 -10.82 10.57
CA LEU A 23 3.43 -10.93 11.70
C LEU A 23 4.42 -12.09 11.55
N ASP A 24 3.98 -13.17 10.91
CA ASP A 24 4.78 -14.38 10.75
C ASP A 24 5.78 -14.27 9.59
N LEU A 25 5.56 -13.33 8.65
CA LEU A 25 6.43 -13.14 7.50
C LEU A 25 7.80 -12.59 7.90
N GLN A 26 8.85 -13.36 7.59
CA GLN A 26 10.26 -13.03 7.90
C GLN A 26 11.02 -12.37 6.73
N LEU A 27 10.32 -11.97 5.68
CA LEU A 27 10.89 -11.44 4.43
C LEU A 27 10.59 -9.94 4.25
N PRO A 28 11.42 -9.17 3.51
CA PRO A 28 11.13 -7.78 3.20
C PRO A 28 9.80 -7.62 2.44
N MET A 29 8.99 -6.66 2.86
CA MET A 29 7.67 -6.38 2.30
C MET A 29 7.54 -4.92 1.85
N LEU A 30 7.01 -4.71 0.65
CA LEU A 30 6.62 -3.40 0.15
C LEU A 30 5.10 -3.30 0.06
N PHE A 31 4.53 -2.27 0.65
CA PHE A 31 3.12 -1.90 0.47
C PHE A 31 3.05 -0.63 -0.37
N ILE A 32 2.33 -0.68 -1.49
CA ILE A 32 1.94 0.50 -2.26
C ILE A 32 0.44 0.64 -2.16
N GLN A 33 0.00 1.77 -1.63
CA GLN A 33 -1.39 1.93 -1.20
C GLN A 33 -1.95 3.31 -1.55
N GLY A 34 -3.16 3.37 -2.08
CA GLY A 34 -3.87 4.63 -2.27
C GLY A 34 -4.41 5.21 -0.95
N THR A 35 -4.29 6.53 -0.73
CA THR A 35 -4.79 7.17 0.51
C THR A 35 -6.32 7.19 0.63
N ARG A 36 -7.03 6.90 -0.47
CA ARG A 36 -8.50 6.80 -0.55
C ARG A 36 -8.97 5.37 -0.76
N ASP A 37 -8.13 4.36 -0.56
CA ASP A 37 -8.54 2.95 -0.70
C ASP A 37 -9.57 2.57 0.37
N PRO A 38 -10.81 2.19 0.00
CA PRO A 38 -11.83 1.77 0.96
C PRO A 38 -11.50 0.45 1.68
N PHE A 39 -10.55 -0.34 1.17
CA PHE A 39 -10.11 -1.60 1.75
C PHE A 39 -8.93 -1.43 2.73
N ALA A 40 -8.34 -0.25 2.84
CA ALA A 40 -7.20 0.01 3.73
C ALA A 40 -7.21 1.45 4.24
N ARG A 41 -7.88 1.69 5.37
CA ARG A 41 -7.81 2.98 6.07
C ARG A 41 -6.36 3.27 6.48
N MET A 42 -5.90 4.48 6.21
CA MET A 42 -4.47 4.84 6.33
C MET A 42 -3.90 4.57 7.73
N ASP A 43 -4.60 5.01 8.76
CA ASP A 43 -4.21 4.86 10.16
C ASP A 43 -4.20 3.39 10.60
N LEU A 44 -5.14 2.57 10.14
CA LEU A 44 -5.17 1.13 10.43
C LEU A 44 -4.03 0.38 9.76
N LEU A 45 -3.69 0.75 8.51
CA LEU A 45 -2.54 0.18 7.83
C LEU A 45 -1.24 0.63 8.50
N GLN A 46 -1.14 1.89 8.89
CA GLN A 46 -0.01 2.38 9.66
C GLN A 46 0.12 1.62 10.99
N GLU A 47 -0.95 1.46 11.77
CA GLU A 47 -0.94 0.68 13.01
C GLU A 47 -0.44 -0.76 12.78
N THR A 48 -0.94 -1.41 11.73
CA THR A 48 -0.51 -2.74 11.32
C THR A 48 1.00 -2.77 11.04
N ILE A 49 1.49 -1.82 10.26
CA ILE A 49 2.90 -1.73 9.86
C ILE A 49 3.82 -1.43 11.05
N HIS A 50 3.38 -0.61 12.01
CA HIS A 50 4.18 -0.33 13.22
C HIS A 50 4.52 -1.60 14.01
N ARG A 51 3.67 -2.63 13.95
CA ARG A 51 3.90 -3.93 14.61
C ARG A 51 4.99 -4.78 13.93
N ILE A 52 5.30 -4.51 12.66
CA ILE A 52 6.21 -5.30 11.81
C ILE A 52 7.28 -4.45 11.09
N ARG A 53 7.49 -3.22 11.60
CA ARG A 53 8.16 -2.11 10.90
C ARG A 53 9.55 -2.43 10.32
N ASP A 54 10.32 -3.30 10.98
CA ASP A 54 11.72 -3.55 10.63
C ASP A 54 11.88 -4.28 9.29
N ARG A 55 10.77 -4.72 8.68
CA ARG A 55 10.74 -5.48 7.42
C ARG A 55 9.82 -4.87 6.37
N VAL A 56 9.23 -3.70 6.64
CA VAL A 56 8.20 -3.11 5.79
C VAL A 56 8.59 -1.75 5.28
N THR A 57 8.45 -1.57 3.97
CA THR A 57 8.42 -0.27 3.31
C THR A 57 6.97 0.05 2.92
N LEU A 58 6.51 1.27 3.20
CA LEU A 58 5.17 1.75 2.85
C LEU A 58 5.26 2.97 1.92
N HIS A 59 4.60 2.90 0.78
CA HIS A 59 4.49 3.99 -0.18
C HIS A 59 3.04 4.35 -0.42
N TRP A 60 2.71 5.63 -0.26
CA TRP A 60 1.36 6.14 -0.47
C TRP A 60 1.20 6.77 -1.87
N ILE A 61 0.12 6.42 -2.54
CA ILE A 61 -0.38 7.15 -3.71
C ILE A 61 -1.42 8.16 -3.23
N GLU A 62 -0.99 9.43 -3.11
CA GLU A 62 -1.86 10.49 -2.63
C GLU A 62 -3.09 10.68 -3.53
N GLY A 63 -4.27 10.71 -2.93
CA GLY A 63 -5.56 10.75 -3.63
C GLY A 63 -5.96 9.46 -4.35
N GLY A 64 -5.10 8.44 -4.36
CA GLY A 64 -5.30 7.17 -5.06
C GLY A 64 -6.33 6.29 -4.39
N ASP A 65 -7.14 5.60 -5.17
CA ASP A 65 -8.00 4.50 -4.70
C ASP A 65 -7.23 3.16 -4.69
N HIS A 66 -7.98 2.05 -4.56
CA HIS A 66 -7.43 0.68 -4.58
C HIS A 66 -6.64 0.35 -5.84
N SER A 67 -7.01 0.94 -6.98
CA SER A 67 -6.31 0.78 -8.25
C SER A 67 -5.33 1.93 -8.53
N PHE A 68 -5.02 2.75 -7.51
CA PHE A 68 -4.17 3.95 -7.63
C PHE A 68 -4.77 5.06 -8.49
N LYS A 69 -6.04 4.98 -8.88
CA LYS A 69 -6.68 6.06 -9.63
C LYS A 69 -6.98 7.23 -8.70
N VAL A 70 -6.60 8.41 -9.14
CA VAL A 70 -6.91 9.66 -8.44
C VAL A 70 -8.12 10.35 -9.05
N LEU A 71 -8.65 11.36 -8.36
CA LEU A 71 -9.74 12.17 -8.90
C LEU A 71 -9.30 12.92 -10.17
N VAL A 72 -10.14 12.93 -11.20
CA VAL A 72 -9.89 13.61 -12.48
C VAL A 72 -9.47 15.08 -12.30
N ARG A 73 -10.05 15.78 -11.32
CA ARG A 73 -9.74 17.18 -11.00
C ARG A 73 -8.29 17.45 -10.59
N THR A 74 -7.52 16.42 -10.23
CA THR A 74 -6.10 16.55 -9.90
C THR A 74 -5.24 16.75 -11.15
N GLY A 75 -5.77 16.47 -12.35
CA GLY A 75 -5.04 16.56 -13.61
C GLY A 75 -3.98 15.47 -13.81
N GLN A 76 -3.84 14.53 -12.88
CA GLN A 76 -2.84 13.46 -12.99
C GLN A 76 -3.28 12.40 -14.02
N ASN A 77 -2.29 11.89 -14.75
CA ASN A 77 -2.46 10.89 -15.78
C ASN A 77 -2.25 9.48 -15.19
N TYR A 78 -3.24 8.59 -15.35
CA TYR A 78 -3.20 7.25 -14.76
C TYR A 78 -2.02 6.38 -15.25
N PRO A 79 -1.73 6.30 -16.57
CA PRO A 79 -0.48 5.73 -17.06
C PRO A 79 0.81 6.25 -16.38
N GLU A 80 0.93 7.55 -16.11
CA GLU A 80 2.11 8.09 -15.41
C GLU A 80 2.14 7.67 -13.93
N ILE A 81 0.98 7.59 -13.27
CA ILE A 81 0.89 7.02 -11.91
C ILE A 81 1.37 5.56 -11.91
N LEU A 82 0.94 4.74 -12.86
CA LEU A 82 1.39 3.35 -12.94
C LEU A 82 2.89 3.22 -13.23
N LYS A 83 3.43 4.13 -14.06
CA LYS A 83 4.88 4.21 -14.29
C LYS A 83 5.64 4.56 -13.01
N ASN A 84 5.13 5.50 -12.21
CA ASN A 84 5.71 5.83 -10.91
C ASN A 84 5.65 4.64 -9.94
N VAL A 85 4.51 3.95 -9.86
CA VAL A 85 4.37 2.71 -9.05
C VAL A 85 5.39 1.67 -9.48
N ALA A 86 5.56 1.44 -10.78
CA ALA A 86 6.55 0.51 -11.32
C ALA A 86 7.99 0.96 -10.98
N GLY A 87 8.27 2.26 -11.03
CA GLY A 87 9.54 2.85 -10.60
C GLY A 87 9.84 2.56 -9.13
N THR A 88 8.89 2.86 -8.24
CA THR A 88 9.01 2.57 -6.80
C THR A 88 9.29 1.09 -6.53
N VAL A 89 8.60 0.18 -7.24
CA VAL A 89 8.87 -1.26 -7.13
C VAL A 89 10.28 -1.60 -7.59
N ALA A 90 10.72 -1.09 -8.74
CA ALA A 90 12.04 -1.36 -9.27
C ALA A 90 13.16 -0.83 -8.36
N ASP A 91 12.99 0.37 -7.82
CA ASP A 91 13.96 0.99 -6.90
C ASP A 91 14.05 0.20 -5.60
N TRP A 92 12.90 -0.16 -5.00
CA TRP A 92 12.87 -0.98 -3.80
C TRP A 92 13.54 -2.34 -3.99
N ILE A 93 13.32 -3.00 -5.14
CA ILE A 93 13.99 -4.29 -5.44
C ILE A 93 15.51 -4.12 -5.45
N ARG A 94 16.04 -3.00 -5.95
CA ARG A 94 17.49 -2.75 -5.96
C ARG A 94 18.06 -2.44 -4.57
N GLU A 95 17.26 -1.86 -3.68
CA GLU A 95 17.67 -1.52 -2.30
C GLU A 95 17.77 -2.74 -1.37
N ILE A 96 16.94 -3.77 -1.60
CA ILE A 96 16.88 -4.96 -0.74
C ILE A 96 17.84 -6.09 -1.18
N GLN A 97 18.55 -5.91 -2.30
CA GLN A 97 19.60 -6.83 -2.78
C GLN A 97 20.92 -6.59 -2.04
#